data_AF-A0A9P7FV98-F1
#
_entry.id   AF-A0A9P7FV98-F1
#
_cell.length_a   1.000
_cell.length_b   1.000
_cell.length_c   1.000
_cell.angle_alpha   90.00
_cell.angle_beta   90.00
_cell.angle_gamma   90.00
#
_symmetry.space_group_name_H-M   'P 1'
#
loop_
_entity.id
_entity.type
_entity.pdbx_description
1 polymer ?
#
loop_
_entity_poly.entity_id
_entity_poly.type
_entity_poly.pdbx_seq_one_letter_code
_entity_poly.pdbx_strand_id
1 'polypeptide(L)'
;MSSVVSSLGVAIVTGASKGIGRAIALRLAKDGYDVGINDLPAAEESLDTLRKEIFTLGRRPFVSVGDVSVPKNVENMISSVVDNLGQLDVMVANAGIAKAGPLIDTKISDWHELFSINAFGVFLSYQYAAKQMIKQGTGGRIIGASSIAGKRGELHLGAYSATKFAVRGLTQVAGEYCDFLDATIVVTFLFKLKSGVDME
;
A
#
# COMPACT_ATOMS: atom_id res chain seq x y z
N MET A 1 11.26 8.58 -32.66
CA MET A 1 11.40 7.45 -31.73
C MET A 1 11.50 8.04 -30.33
N SER A 2 10.44 7.93 -29.53
CA SER A 2 10.42 8.44 -28.16
C SER A 2 11.49 7.68 -27.37
N SER A 3 12.45 8.40 -26.79
CA SER A 3 13.43 7.82 -25.88
C SER A 3 12.65 7.18 -24.73
N VAL A 4 12.68 5.84 -24.65
CA VAL A 4 12.13 5.13 -23.50
C VAL A 4 12.94 5.59 -22.30
N VAL A 5 12.36 6.47 -21.47
CA VAL A 5 12.99 6.88 -20.22
C VAL A 5 13.11 5.63 -19.37
N SER A 6 14.33 5.23 -19.02
CA SER A 6 14.55 4.04 -18.21
C SER A 6 13.75 4.14 -16.92
N SER A 7 13.00 3.09 -16.60
CA SER A 7 12.24 3.00 -15.36
C SER A 7 13.20 2.88 -14.17
N LEU A 8 12.84 3.51 -13.04
CA LEU A 8 13.54 3.28 -11.77
C LEU A 8 13.19 1.91 -11.16
N GLY A 9 12.13 1.28 -11.65
CA GLY A 9 11.58 0.03 -11.15
C GLY A 9 10.06 0.01 -11.20
N VAL A 10 9.48 -0.99 -10.55
CA VAL A 10 8.02 -1.20 -10.46
C VAL A 10 7.57 -1.01 -9.02
N ALA A 11 6.56 -0.16 -8.85
CA ALA A 11 5.91 0.05 -7.57
C ALA A 11 4.44 -0.40 -7.60
N ILE A 12 3.99 -1.10 -6.56
CA ILE A 12 2.57 -1.42 -6.34
C ILE A 12 2.00 -0.52 -5.25
N VAL A 13 0.83 0.05 -5.49
CA VAL A 13 0.07 0.82 -4.49
C VAL A 13 -1.33 0.24 -4.34
N THR A 14 -1.70 -0.15 -3.11
CA THR A 14 -3.06 -0.60 -2.77
C THR A 14 -3.92 0.57 -2.27
N GLY A 15 -5.23 0.51 -2.48
CA GLY A 15 -6.13 1.62 -2.17
C GLY A 15 -5.82 2.85 -3.03
N ALA A 16 -5.43 2.63 -4.29
CA ALA A 16 -4.90 3.65 -5.17
C ALA A 16 -5.98 4.50 -5.85
N SER A 17 -7.26 4.12 -5.79
CA SER A 17 -8.33 4.82 -6.52
C SER A 17 -8.51 6.29 -6.12
N LYS A 18 -8.20 6.63 -4.86
CA LYS A 18 -8.43 7.96 -4.29
C LYS A 18 -7.45 8.32 -3.18
N GLY A 19 -7.56 9.55 -2.70
CA GLY A 19 -6.90 10.02 -1.49
C GLY A 19 -5.37 9.90 -1.54
N ILE A 20 -4.80 9.36 -0.45
CA ILE A 20 -3.35 9.21 -0.27
C ILE A 20 -2.76 8.19 -1.27
N GLY A 21 -3.42 7.04 -1.48
CA GLY A 21 -2.94 6.02 -2.41
C GLY A 21 -2.81 6.55 -3.84
N ARG A 22 -3.82 7.27 -4.33
CA ARG A 22 -3.76 7.93 -5.64
C ARG A 22 -2.61 8.93 -5.74
N ALA A 23 -2.42 9.73 -4.70
CA ALA A 23 -1.35 10.73 -4.67
C ALA A 23 0.04 10.07 -4.69
N ILE A 24 0.22 8.96 -3.98
CA ILE A 24 1.45 8.16 -3.97
C ILE A 24 1.71 7.56 -5.35
N ALA A 25 0.71 6.94 -5.97
CA ALA A 25 0.85 6.34 -7.29
C ALA A 25 1.30 7.37 -8.34
N LEU A 26 0.68 8.56 -8.34
CA LEU A 26 1.10 9.66 -9.23
C LEU A 26 2.49 10.19 -8.89
N ARG A 27 2.85 10.26 -7.61
CA ARG A 27 4.18 10.73 -7.21
C ARG A 27 5.26 9.75 -7.68
N LEU A 28 5.08 8.45 -7.45
CA LEU A 28 6.01 7.42 -7.90
C LEU A 28 6.17 7.41 -9.42
N ALA A 29 5.07 7.59 -10.16
CA ALA A 29 5.12 7.72 -11.62
C ALA A 29 5.96 8.94 -12.07
N LYS A 30 5.76 10.10 -11.42
CA LYS A 30 6.56 11.31 -11.68
C LYS A 30 8.03 11.12 -11.35
N ASP A 31 8.33 10.41 -10.26
CA ASP A 31 9.70 10.14 -9.82
C ASP A 31 10.41 9.14 -10.73
N GLY A 32 9.66 8.28 -11.43
CA GLY A 32 10.20 7.48 -12.53
C GLY A 32 9.82 6.00 -12.55
N TYR A 33 8.93 5.57 -11.66
CA TYR A 33 8.51 4.18 -11.55
C TYR A 33 7.39 3.84 -12.55
N ASP A 34 7.39 2.60 -13.03
CA ASP A 34 6.18 1.97 -13.53
C ASP A 34 5.30 1.55 -12.34
N VAL A 35 3.98 1.60 -12.48
CA VAL A 35 3.09 1.55 -11.32
C VAL A 35 1.95 0.54 -11.49
N GLY A 36 1.95 -0.48 -10.63
CA GLY A 36 0.78 -1.30 -10.36
C GLY A 36 -0.18 -0.58 -9.40
N ILE A 37 -1.43 -0.42 -9.79
CA ILE A 37 -2.47 0.22 -8.97
C ILE A 37 -3.58 -0.78 -8.64
N ASN A 38 -3.92 -0.87 -7.37
CA ASN A 38 -4.95 -1.77 -6.87
C ASN A 38 -5.99 -1.04 -6.03
N ASP A 39 -7.24 -1.48 -6.19
CA ASP A 39 -8.37 -1.15 -5.33
C ASP A 39 -9.51 -2.17 -5.56
N LEU A 40 -10.63 -1.99 -4.86
CA LEU A 40 -11.81 -2.83 -4.99
C LEU A 40 -12.46 -2.76 -6.39
N PRO A 41 -13.22 -3.79 -6.81
CA PRO A 41 -13.96 -3.76 -8.09
C PRO A 41 -14.86 -2.53 -8.28
N ALA A 42 -15.50 -2.08 -7.21
CA ALA A 42 -16.34 -0.88 -7.25
C ALA A 42 -15.57 0.41 -7.61
N ALA A 43 -14.24 0.40 -7.59
CA ALA A 43 -13.39 1.55 -7.89
C ALA A 43 -12.70 1.47 -9.27
N GLU A 44 -13.09 0.53 -10.13
CA GLU A 44 -12.47 0.28 -11.44
C GLU A 44 -12.42 1.53 -12.34
N GLU A 45 -13.47 2.34 -12.38
CA GLU A 45 -13.50 3.59 -13.16
C GLU A 45 -12.47 4.61 -12.66
N SER A 46 -12.34 4.75 -11.34
CA SER A 46 -11.34 5.64 -10.73
C SER A 46 -9.91 5.13 -10.99
N LEU A 47 -9.71 3.81 -10.98
CA LEU A 47 -8.43 3.20 -11.35
C LEU A 47 -8.10 3.41 -12.82
N ASP A 48 -9.07 3.30 -13.75
CA ASP A 48 -8.81 3.54 -15.17
C ASP A 48 -8.46 5.01 -15.45
N THR A 49 -9.07 5.94 -14.73
CA THR A 49 -8.71 7.36 -14.80
C THR A 49 -7.27 7.58 -14.32
N LEU A 50 -6.90 7.00 -13.17
CA LEU A 50 -5.53 7.06 -12.66
C LEU A 50 -4.53 6.39 -13.61
N ARG A 51 -4.88 5.24 -14.20
CA ARG A 51 -4.08 4.54 -15.21
C ARG A 51 -3.75 5.46 -16.37
N LYS A 52 -4.77 6.14 -16.93
CA LYS A 52 -4.57 7.11 -18.03
C LYS A 52 -3.63 8.24 -17.63
N GLU A 53 -3.76 8.78 -16.42
CA GLU A 53 -2.86 9.82 -15.92
C GLU A 53 -1.42 9.34 -15.74
N ILE A 54 -1.19 8.13 -15.23
CA ILE A 54 0.16 7.56 -15.13
C ILE A 54 0.76 7.36 -16.52
N PHE A 55 -0.06 6.94 -17.48
CA PHE A 55 0.37 6.78 -18.87
C PHE A 55 0.77 8.13 -19.51
N THR A 56 0.05 9.22 -19.25
CA THR A 56 0.43 10.55 -19.78
C THR A 56 1.72 11.10 -19.14
N LEU A 57 2.11 10.60 -17.97
CA LEU A 57 3.42 10.86 -17.37
C LEU A 57 4.57 10.04 -18.00
N GLY A 58 4.29 9.25 -19.03
CA GLY A 58 5.29 8.44 -19.74
C GLY A 58 5.70 7.17 -18.99
N ARG A 59 4.87 6.70 -18.05
CA ARG A 59 5.10 5.45 -17.30
C ARG A 59 4.11 4.38 -17.67
N ARG A 60 4.45 3.11 -17.38
CA ARG A 60 3.57 1.96 -17.61
C ARG A 60 2.71 1.71 -16.37
N PRO A 61 1.39 1.95 -16.45
CA PRO A 61 0.48 1.56 -15.39
C PRO A 61 -0.03 0.12 -15.61
N PHE A 62 -0.30 -0.60 -14.53
CA PHE A 62 -1.07 -1.84 -14.56
C PHE A 62 -2.17 -1.80 -13.51
N VAL A 63 -3.41 -2.09 -13.90
CA VAL A 63 -4.55 -2.11 -12.98
C VAL A 63 -4.77 -3.54 -12.52
N SER A 64 -4.77 -3.75 -11.21
CA SER A 64 -5.14 -5.02 -10.60
C SER A 64 -6.27 -4.81 -9.61
N VAL A 65 -7.47 -5.25 -9.97
CA VAL A 65 -8.66 -5.13 -9.12
C VAL A 65 -8.71 -6.28 -8.13
N GLY A 66 -8.92 -5.96 -6.84
CA GLY A 66 -9.05 -7.00 -5.81
C GLY A 66 -9.06 -6.45 -4.39
N ASP A 67 -9.68 -7.22 -3.49
CA ASP A 67 -9.73 -6.92 -2.06
C ASP A 67 -8.47 -7.43 -1.35
N VAL A 68 -7.75 -6.53 -0.68
CA VAL A 68 -6.52 -6.83 0.06
C VAL A 68 -6.73 -7.75 1.26
N SER A 69 -7.95 -7.87 1.77
CA SER A 69 -8.28 -8.81 2.86
C SER A 69 -8.39 -10.27 2.40
N VAL A 70 -8.37 -10.51 1.08
CA VAL A 70 -8.46 -11.84 0.48
C VAL A 70 -7.08 -12.30 -0.02
N PRO A 71 -6.48 -13.34 0.57
CA PRO A 71 -5.13 -13.80 0.21
C PRO A 71 -4.92 -14.03 -1.28
N LYS A 72 -5.89 -14.66 -1.95
CA LYS A 72 -5.78 -14.97 -3.38
C LYS A 72 -5.76 -13.72 -4.25
N ASN A 73 -6.48 -12.67 -3.87
CA ASN A 73 -6.48 -11.40 -4.59
C ASN A 73 -5.12 -10.72 -4.49
N VAL A 74 -4.49 -10.73 -3.30
CA VAL A 74 -3.15 -10.13 -3.09
C VAL A 74 -2.07 -10.90 -3.85
N GLU A 75 -2.13 -12.23 -3.82
CA GLU A 75 -1.23 -13.09 -4.60
C GLU A 75 -1.35 -12.79 -6.10
N ASN A 76 -2.58 -12.80 -6.63
CA ASN A 76 -2.85 -12.52 -8.04
C ASN A 76 -2.43 -11.08 -8.43
N MET A 77 -2.62 -10.10 -7.54
CA MET A 77 -2.17 -8.72 -7.78
C MET A 77 -0.66 -8.66 -7.99
N ILE A 78 0.11 -9.30 -7.11
CA ILE A 78 1.57 -9.29 -7.22
C ILE A 78 2.02 -10.05 -8.48
N SER A 79 1.49 -11.25 -8.72
CA SER A 79 1.87 -12.02 -9.90
C SER A 79 1.54 -11.29 -11.20
N SER A 80 0.32 -10.76 -11.33
CA SER A 80 -0.12 -10.03 -12.53
C SER A 80 0.69 -8.76 -12.78
N VAL A 81 1.04 -8.00 -11.74
CA VAL A 81 1.93 -6.84 -11.90
C VAL A 81 3.31 -7.27 -12.39
N VAL A 82 3.90 -8.32 -11.80
CA VAL A 82 5.21 -8.84 -12.23
C VAL A 82 5.16 -9.34 -13.66
N ASP A 83 4.11 -10.08 -14.05
CA ASP A 83 3.97 -10.61 -15.40
C ASP A 83 3.86 -9.48 -16.46
N ASN A 84 3.27 -8.34 -16.11
CA ASN A 84 3.04 -7.23 -17.04
C ASN A 84 4.11 -6.14 -17.01
N LEU A 85 4.70 -5.87 -15.85
CA LEU A 85 5.69 -4.80 -15.65
C LEU A 85 7.12 -5.31 -15.46
N GLY A 86 7.28 -6.61 -15.16
CA GLY A 86 8.54 -7.36 -15.18
C GLY A 86 9.10 -7.71 -13.79
N GLN A 87 8.81 -6.92 -12.76
CA GLN A 87 9.37 -7.09 -11.42
C GLN A 87 8.52 -6.38 -10.36
N LEU A 88 8.94 -6.47 -9.09
CA LEU A 88 8.38 -5.70 -7.99
C LEU A 88 9.50 -5.13 -7.11
N ASP A 89 9.71 -3.82 -7.14
CA ASP A 89 10.77 -3.16 -6.35
C ASP A 89 10.20 -2.40 -5.16
N VAL A 90 8.97 -1.91 -5.24
CA VAL A 90 8.33 -1.16 -4.15
C VAL A 90 6.91 -1.65 -3.90
N MET A 91 6.56 -2.02 -2.67
CA MET A 91 5.20 -2.33 -2.26
C MET A 91 4.70 -1.29 -1.27
N VAL A 92 3.62 -0.58 -1.61
CA VAL A 92 2.93 0.35 -0.74
C VAL A 92 1.59 -0.25 -0.30
N ALA A 93 1.59 -0.87 0.88
CA ALA A 93 0.40 -1.39 1.55
C ALA A 93 -0.39 -0.24 2.19
N ASN A 94 -1.14 0.50 1.37
CA ASN A 94 -1.87 1.72 1.74
C ASN A 94 -3.37 1.50 1.96
N ALA A 95 -4.00 0.49 1.35
CA ALA A 95 -5.43 0.24 1.51
C ALA A 95 -5.83 0.21 3.00
N GLY A 96 -6.92 0.91 3.32
CA GLY A 96 -7.40 0.99 4.68
C GLY A 96 -8.71 1.75 4.82
N ILE A 97 -9.47 1.40 5.86
CA ILE A 97 -10.71 2.05 6.24
C ILE A 97 -10.61 2.60 7.66
N ALA A 98 -11.46 3.56 8.01
CA ALA A 98 -11.59 4.09 9.35
C ALA A 98 -13.07 4.18 9.72
N LYS A 99 -13.42 3.73 10.93
CA LYS A 99 -14.76 3.87 11.51
C LYS A 99 -14.60 4.53 12.86
N ALA A 100 -15.27 5.67 13.03
CA ALA A 100 -15.23 6.45 14.25
C ALA A 100 -16.45 6.16 15.12
N GLY A 101 -16.25 6.09 16.43
CA GLY A 101 -17.31 5.88 17.41
C GLY A 101 -16.75 5.64 18.82
N PRO A 102 -17.61 5.71 19.85
CA PRO A 102 -17.23 5.33 21.20
C PRO A 102 -16.73 3.88 21.24
N LEU A 103 -15.72 3.61 22.08
CA LEU A 103 -15.17 2.27 22.22
C LEU A 103 -16.24 1.24 22.61
N ILE A 104 -17.14 1.63 23.52
CA ILE A 104 -18.21 0.77 24.03
C ILE A 104 -19.29 0.44 22.98
N ASP A 105 -19.40 1.23 21.91
CA ASP A 105 -20.39 1.07 20.85
C ASP A 105 -19.79 0.44 19.59
N THR A 106 -18.51 0.03 19.64
CA THR A 106 -17.84 -0.59 18.50
C THR A 106 -18.48 -1.94 18.20
N LYS A 107 -19.10 -2.06 17.02
CA LYS A 107 -19.69 -3.32 16.57
C LYS A 107 -18.60 -4.35 16.32
N ILE A 108 -18.86 -5.61 16.69
CA ILE A 108 -17.95 -6.73 16.41
C ILE A 108 -17.68 -6.89 14.91
N SER A 109 -18.68 -6.65 14.06
CA SER A 109 -18.49 -6.63 12.61
C SER A 109 -17.52 -5.55 12.14
N ASP A 110 -17.59 -4.35 12.74
CA ASP A 110 -16.71 -3.24 12.40
C ASP A 110 -15.27 -3.53 12.83
N TRP A 111 -15.09 -4.17 13.99
CA TRP A 111 -13.79 -4.66 14.46
C TRP A 111 -13.18 -5.64 13.46
N HIS A 112 -13.92 -6.68 13.06
CA HIS A 112 -13.44 -7.67 12.11
C HIS A 112 -13.09 -7.05 10.76
N GLU A 113 -13.96 -6.19 10.22
CA GLU A 113 -13.72 -5.54 8.94
C GLU A 113 -12.46 -4.65 8.98
N LEU A 114 -12.31 -3.84 10.04
CA LEU A 114 -11.12 -3.01 10.24
C LEU A 114 -9.85 -3.86 10.28
N PHE A 115 -9.83 -4.95 11.07
CA PHE A 115 -8.65 -5.80 11.18
C PHE A 115 -8.35 -6.56 9.88
N SER A 116 -9.37 -7.09 9.20
CA SER A 116 -9.23 -7.80 7.93
C SER A 116 -8.57 -6.93 6.87
N ILE A 117 -8.92 -5.64 6.80
CA ILE A 117 -8.36 -4.72 5.79
C ILE A 117 -7.05 -4.10 6.28
N ASN A 118 -7.08 -3.40 7.43
CA ASN A 118 -5.99 -2.53 7.85
C ASN A 118 -4.79 -3.28 8.42
N ALA A 119 -4.97 -4.49 8.95
CA ALA A 119 -3.90 -5.28 9.56
C ALA A 119 -3.60 -6.52 8.72
N PHE A 120 -4.60 -7.37 8.49
CA PHE A 120 -4.39 -8.61 7.73
C PHE A 120 -4.06 -8.34 6.26
N GLY A 121 -4.74 -7.40 5.60
CA GLY A 121 -4.39 -7.00 4.23
C GLY A 121 -2.98 -6.41 4.09
N VAL A 122 -2.49 -5.69 5.10
CA VAL A 122 -1.10 -5.21 5.15
C VAL A 122 -0.13 -6.38 5.33
N PHE A 123 -0.43 -7.31 6.24
CA PHE A 123 0.37 -8.53 6.43
C PHE A 123 0.48 -9.34 5.14
N LEU A 124 -0.63 -9.59 4.44
CA LEU A 124 -0.62 -10.31 3.16
C LEU A 124 0.24 -9.57 2.13
N SER A 125 0.04 -8.25 2.01
CA SER A 125 0.82 -7.40 1.12
C SER A 125 2.32 -7.51 1.37
N TYR A 126 2.73 -7.50 2.64
CA TYR A 126 4.12 -7.67 3.04
C TYR A 126 4.65 -9.05 2.66
N GLN A 127 3.91 -10.09 3.06
CA GLN A 127 4.34 -11.48 2.88
C GLN A 127 4.53 -11.83 1.41
N TYR A 128 3.54 -11.54 0.56
CA TYR A 128 3.61 -11.88 -0.86
C TYR A 128 4.63 -11.01 -1.60
N ALA A 129 4.75 -9.72 -1.27
CA ALA A 129 5.75 -8.86 -1.88
C ALA A 129 7.16 -9.31 -1.52
N ALA A 130 7.41 -9.62 -0.24
CA ALA A 130 8.70 -10.13 0.21
C ALA A 130 9.06 -11.46 -0.48
N LYS A 131 8.13 -12.42 -0.57
CA LYS A 131 8.33 -13.67 -1.31
C LYS A 131 8.73 -13.42 -2.76
N GLN A 132 8.08 -12.47 -3.43
CA GLN A 132 8.41 -12.10 -4.80
C GLN A 132 9.79 -11.43 -4.90
N MET A 133 10.10 -10.48 -4.02
CA MET A 133 11.39 -9.77 -3.96
C MET A 133 12.57 -10.72 -3.68
N ILE A 134 12.36 -11.74 -2.84
CA ILE A 134 13.35 -12.81 -2.60
C ILE A 134 13.51 -13.66 -3.86
N LYS A 135 12.39 -14.08 -4.48
CA LYS A 135 12.41 -14.92 -5.69
C LYS A 135 13.14 -14.23 -6.87
N GLN A 136 12.96 -12.92 -7.04
CA GLN A 136 13.60 -12.16 -8.12
C GLN A 136 15.08 -11.83 -7.83
N GLY A 137 15.51 -11.85 -6.56
CA GLY A 137 16.92 -11.68 -6.17
C GLY A 137 17.47 -10.26 -6.25
N THR A 138 16.62 -9.25 -6.47
CA THR A 138 17.02 -7.82 -6.53
C THR A 138 16.63 -7.05 -5.26
N GLY A 139 16.05 -7.74 -4.28
CA GLY A 139 15.51 -7.11 -3.08
C GLY A 139 14.29 -6.23 -3.39
N GLY A 140 14.07 -5.22 -2.56
CA GLY A 140 13.00 -4.25 -2.77
C GLY A 140 12.75 -3.35 -1.56
N ARG A 141 11.61 -2.67 -1.55
CA ARG A 141 11.10 -1.76 -0.52
C ARG A 141 9.66 -2.07 -0.18
N ILE A 142 9.36 -2.37 1.08
CA ILE A 142 7.97 -2.54 1.55
C ILE A 142 7.63 -1.39 2.49
N ILE A 143 6.47 -0.78 2.28
CA ILE A 143 5.98 0.41 2.98
C ILE A 143 4.54 0.12 3.44
N GLY A 144 4.26 0.26 4.74
CA GLY A 144 2.89 0.14 5.26
C GLY A 144 2.32 1.48 5.70
N ALA A 145 1.08 1.78 5.30
CA ALA A 145 0.41 2.98 5.75
C ALA A 145 -0.08 2.83 7.21
N SER A 146 0.70 3.37 8.14
CA SER A 146 0.26 3.57 9.53
C SER A 146 -0.47 4.91 9.72
N SER A 147 -0.56 5.41 10.96
CA SER A 147 -1.20 6.67 11.33
C SER A 147 -0.61 7.19 12.65
N ILE A 148 -0.88 8.45 13.00
CA ILE A 148 -0.69 8.92 14.39
C ILE A 148 -1.47 8.06 15.38
N ALA A 149 -2.62 7.53 14.96
CA ALA A 149 -3.41 6.55 15.70
C ALA A 149 -2.67 5.21 15.93
N GLY A 150 -1.56 4.97 15.22
CA GLY A 150 -0.65 3.84 15.44
C GLY A 150 0.51 4.15 16.41
N LYS A 151 0.59 5.39 16.91
CA LYS A 151 1.53 5.80 17.97
C LYS A 151 0.81 6.08 19.29
N ARG A 152 -0.44 6.55 19.22
CA ARG A 152 -1.31 6.83 20.38
C ARG A 152 -2.75 6.48 20.03
N GLY A 153 -3.48 5.86 20.95
CA GLY A 153 -4.91 5.65 20.77
C GLY A 153 -5.68 6.97 20.72
N GLU A 154 -6.65 7.06 19.82
CA GLU A 154 -7.54 8.23 19.68
C GLU A 154 -8.95 7.88 20.19
N LEU A 155 -9.55 8.79 20.98
CA LEU A 155 -10.77 8.53 21.78
C LEU A 155 -11.92 7.89 21.00
N HIS A 156 -12.14 8.32 19.76
CA HIS A 156 -13.22 7.84 18.90
C HIS A 156 -12.75 6.89 17.78
N LEU A 157 -11.53 6.39 17.85
CA LEU A 157 -10.93 5.54 16.83
C LEU A 157 -10.29 4.31 17.48
N GLY A 158 -10.91 3.72 18.51
CA GLY A 158 -10.34 2.62 19.28
C GLY A 158 -9.88 1.43 18.42
N ALA A 159 -10.81 0.81 17.70
CA ALA A 159 -10.51 -0.32 16.80
C ALA A 159 -9.54 0.08 15.68
N TYR A 160 -9.73 1.24 15.06
CA TYR A 160 -8.83 1.76 14.03
C TYR A 160 -7.40 1.94 14.56
N SER A 161 -7.24 2.56 15.74
CA SER A 161 -5.95 2.75 16.40
C SER A 161 -5.28 1.40 16.62
N ALA A 162 -6.00 0.42 17.18
CA ALA A 162 -5.48 -0.93 17.37
C ALA A 162 -4.93 -1.54 16.05
N THR A 163 -5.65 -1.38 14.93
CA THR A 163 -5.13 -1.85 13.62
C THR A 163 -3.86 -1.13 13.19
N LYS A 164 -3.71 0.17 13.47
CA LYS A 164 -2.52 0.94 13.08
C LYS A 164 -1.31 0.69 14.00
N PHE A 165 -1.55 0.31 15.26
CA PHE A 165 -0.52 -0.28 16.12
C PHE A 165 -0.05 -1.64 15.58
N ALA A 166 -0.97 -2.49 15.10
CA ALA A 166 -0.61 -3.77 14.48
C ALA A 166 0.28 -3.57 13.24
N VAL A 167 -0.07 -2.61 12.36
CA VAL A 167 0.79 -2.23 11.23
C VAL A 167 2.18 -1.83 11.71
N ARG A 168 2.29 -1.00 12.76
CA ARG A 168 3.60 -0.59 13.30
C ARG A 168 4.42 -1.79 13.77
N GLY A 169 3.83 -2.71 14.53
CA GLY A 169 4.52 -3.92 15.00
C GLY A 169 4.98 -4.81 13.83
N LEU A 170 4.11 -5.00 12.83
CA LEU A 170 4.45 -5.73 11.61
C LEU A 170 5.62 -5.08 10.87
N THR A 171 5.61 -3.75 10.72
CA THR A 171 6.68 -3.05 10.03
C THR A 171 8.01 -3.09 10.80
N GLN A 172 8.00 -3.09 12.13
CA GLN A 172 9.22 -3.24 12.94
C GLN A 172 9.89 -4.59 12.69
N VAL A 173 9.12 -5.69 12.80
CA VAL A 173 9.64 -7.04 12.52
C VAL A 173 10.08 -7.16 11.07
N ALA A 174 9.31 -6.60 10.13
CA ALA A 174 9.69 -6.61 8.73
C ALA A 174 11.04 -5.90 8.49
N GLY A 175 11.28 -4.77 9.18
CA GLY A 175 12.56 -4.08 9.15
C GLY A 175 13.74 -4.92 9.65
N GLU A 176 13.55 -5.74 10.68
CA GLU A 176 14.60 -6.67 11.17
C GLU A 176 14.89 -7.80 10.17
N TYR A 177 13.87 -8.25 9.42
CA TYR A 177 14.04 -9.27 8.38
C TYR A 177 14.87 -8.78 7.18
N CYS A 178 15.01 -7.47 7.00
CA CYS A 178 15.81 -6.89 5.92
C CYS A 178 17.28 -7.24 5.98
N ASP A 179 17.81 -7.31 7.19
CA ASP A 179 19.20 -7.65 7.44
C ASP A 179 19.52 -9.10 7.03
N PHE A 180 18.48 -9.95 6.90
CA PHE A 180 18.60 -11.35 6.50
C PHE A 180 18.29 -11.62 5.02
N LEU A 181 17.66 -10.68 4.31
CA LEU A 181 17.02 -10.96 3.00
C LEU A 181 17.54 -10.13 1.82
N ASP A 182 18.54 -9.27 2.02
CA ASP A 182 19.06 -8.34 0.99
C ASP A 182 17.95 -7.47 0.36
N ALA A 183 16.90 -7.19 1.15
CA ALA A 183 15.76 -6.35 0.82
C ALA A 183 15.60 -5.30 1.91
N THR A 184 15.42 -4.02 1.58
CA THR A 184 15.27 -2.96 2.59
C THR A 184 13.80 -2.66 2.81
N ILE A 185 13.26 -2.68 4.02
CA ILE A 185 11.87 -2.31 4.29
C ILE A 185 11.89 -0.92 4.89
N VAL A 186 11.20 0.02 4.24
CA VAL A 186 11.22 1.43 4.62
C VAL A 186 9.89 1.78 5.25
N VAL A 187 9.95 2.21 6.50
CA VAL A 187 8.78 2.65 7.25
C VAL A 187 8.50 4.11 6.91
N THR A 188 7.40 4.37 6.19
CA THR A 188 6.94 5.75 5.96
C THR A 188 5.53 5.95 6.52
N PHE A 189 5.39 6.96 7.37
CA PHE A 189 4.10 7.47 7.82
C PHE A 189 3.53 8.36 6.73
N LEU A 190 2.37 8.02 6.17
CA LEU A 190 1.74 8.83 5.14
C LEU A 190 0.65 9.69 5.77
N PHE A 191 0.92 11.00 5.87
CA PHE A 191 -0.04 12.01 6.30
C PHE A 191 -0.50 12.87 5.13
N LYS A 192 -1.80 13.20 5.11
CA LYS A 192 -2.28 14.42 4.46
C LYS A 192 -2.77 15.36 5.56
N LEU A 193 -1.92 16.29 5.96
CA LEU A 193 -2.37 17.45 6.71
C LEU A 193 -3.14 18.35 5.73
N LYS A 194 -4.41 18.63 6.02
CA LYS A 194 -4.98 19.92 5.63
C LYS A 194 -4.94 20.80 6.88
N SER A 195 -4.38 22.00 6.67
CA SER A 195 -4.13 23.12 7.59
C SER A 195 -3.08 22.91 8.69
N GLY A 196 -1.83 23.24 8.35
CA GLY A 196 -1.11 24.30 9.07
C GLY A 196 -0.39 23.93 10.37
N VAL A 197 0.10 22.71 10.53
CA VAL A 197 1.06 22.40 11.60
C VAL A 197 2.15 21.51 11.01
N ASP A 198 3.28 22.10 10.64
CA ASP A 198 4.55 21.36 10.50
C ASP A 198 4.87 20.73 11.84
N MET A 199 5.45 19.53 11.89
CA MET A 199 6.48 19.18 12.87
C MET A 199 7.24 17.89 12.48
N GLU A 200 8.52 17.93 12.88
CA GLU A 200 9.61 16.94 12.94
C GLU A 200 9.24 15.46 13.12
#